data_AF-A0A5J9SUY2-F1
#
_entry.id   AF-A0A5J9SUY2-F1
#
_cell.length_a   1.000
_cell.length_b   1.000
_cell.length_c   1.000
_cell.angle_alpha   90.00
_cell.angle_beta   90.00
_cell.angle_gamma   90.00
#
_symmetry.space_group_name_H-M   'P 1'
#
loop_
_entity.id
_entity.type
_entity.pdbx_description
1 polymer ?
#
loop_
_entity_poly.entity_id
_entity_poly.type
_entity_poly.pdbx_seq_one_letter_code
_entity_poly.pdbx_strand_id
1 'polypeptide(L)'
;MAPETSKPPTPGAFQSPSISTTRAAHETGQHLHKIDCYSKLDEMAIPRWRVKSAPFRAGGHEWQLLYYPNGDDAPRKGRICVDLVITHDRWWNRLFSGFPLGVTVAYKISILVGDGNQEFSCSHGPICFIRRYLRAGALDVVAAEELRSAMASTKSDSIVLRINDEHLSMCAKHVAPKHRRHLDCAC
;
A
#
# COMPACT_ATOMS: atom_id res chain seq x y z
N MET A 1 32.98 77.36 -0.38
CA MET A 1 32.52 76.59 -1.56
C MET A 1 33.29 75.29 -1.56
N ALA A 2 32.71 74.24 -0.98
CA ALA A 2 33.34 72.92 -0.85
C ALA A 2 32.88 72.01 -2.00
N PRO A 3 33.74 71.13 -2.55
CA PRO A 3 33.36 70.25 -3.65
C PRO A 3 32.54 69.07 -3.12
N GLU A 4 31.39 68.80 -3.76
CA GLU A 4 30.55 67.65 -3.45
C GLU A 4 31.22 66.34 -3.87
N THR A 5 31.35 65.43 -2.92
CA THR A 5 31.84 64.06 -3.12
C THR A 5 30.76 63.18 -3.74
N SER A 6 30.96 62.73 -4.98
CA SER A 6 30.07 61.78 -5.66
C SER A 6 30.17 60.37 -5.06
N LYS A 7 29.02 59.79 -4.71
CA LYS A 7 28.85 58.44 -4.15
C LYS A 7 29.21 57.35 -5.17
N PRO A 8 29.88 56.24 -4.78
CA PRO A 8 30.25 55.17 -5.72
C PRO A 8 29.04 54.36 -6.19
N PRO A 9 29.08 53.78 -7.41
CA PRO A 9 27.96 53.02 -7.98
C PRO A 9 27.76 51.69 -7.23
N THR A 10 26.51 51.42 -6.89
CA THR A 10 26.05 50.19 -6.22
C THR A 10 26.37 48.96 -7.07
N PRO A 11 27.01 47.89 -6.53
CA PRO A 11 27.22 46.65 -7.27
C PRO A 11 25.88 46.05 -7.69
N GLY A 12 25.72 45.80 -8.98
CA GLY A 12 24.53 45.17 -9.55
C GLY A 12 24.23 43.82 -8.89
N ALA A 13 22.96 43.59 -8.57
CA ALA A 13 22.49 42.37 -7.95
C ALA A 13 22.90 41.14 -8.79
N PHE A 14 23.79 40.32 -8.25
CA PHE A 14 24.07 39.01 -8.80
C PHE A 14 22.81 38.16 -8.68
N GLN A 15 22.19 37.82 -9.81
CA GLN A 15 21.08 36.88 -9.83
C GLN A 15 21.63 35.49 -9.49
N SER A 16 21.18 34.93 -8.37
CA SER A 16 21.48 33.55 -8.01
C SER A 16 20.94 32.59 -9.07
N PRO A 17 21.71 31.58 -9.52
CA PRO A 17 21.20 30.60 -10.48
C PRO A 17 20.08 29.78 -9.84
N SER A 18 18.99 29.62 -10.57
CA SER A 18 17.88 28.75 -10.19
C SER A 18 18.20 27.33 -10.64
N ILE A 19 18.35 26.41 -9.69
CA ILE A 19 18.55 24.98 -9.94
C ILE A 19 17.22 24.25 -9.74
N SER A 20 16.87 23.39 -10.70
CA SER A 20 15.87 22.34 -10.52
C SER A 20 16.56 20.98 -10.59
N THR A 21 16.08 20.03 -9.78
CA THR A 21 16.60 18.66 -9.76
C THR A 21 15.44 17.70 -9.97
N THR A 22 15.65 16.72 -10.84
CA THR A 22 14.75 15.58 -10.99
C THR A 22 15.48 14.36 -10.46
N ARG A 23 14.93 13.71 -9.44
CA ARG A 23 15.39 12.38 -9.04
C ARG A 23 14.69 11.36 -9.94
N ALA A 24 15.47 10.52 -10.62
CA ALA A 24 14.90 9.33 -11.24
C ALA A 24 14.20 8.52 -10.15
N ALA A 25 12.90 8.26 -10.32
CA ALA A 25 12.20 7.32 -9.46
C ALA A 25 12.79 5.93 -9.73
N HIS A 26 13.56 5.41 -8.78
CA HIS A 26 13.86 4.00 -8.77
C HIS A 26 12.57 3.31 -8.33
N GLU A 27 11.89 2.61 -9.25
CA GLU A 27 10.78 1.73 -8.86
C GLU A 27 11.39 0.61 -8.02
N THR A 28 11.35 0.75 -6.69
CA THR A 28 11.89 -0.23 -5.73
C THR A 28 11.11 -1.54 -5.72
N GLY A 29 10.10 -1.70 -6.59
CA GLY A 29 9.23 -2.87 -6.62
C GLY A 29 8.48 -3.07 -5.31
N GLN A 30 8.30 -2.01 -4.50
CA GLN A 30 7.70 -2.08 -3.17
C GLN A 30 6.98 -0.78 -2.81
N HIS A 31 5.82 -0.90 -2.16
CA HIS A 31 5.09 0.19 -1.55
C HIS A 31 5.19 0.11 -0.02
N LEU A 32 5.51 1.25 0.60
CA LEU A 32 5.66 1.42 2.05
C LEU A 32 4.59 2.38 2.58
N HIS A 33 3.81 1.92 3.55
CA HIS A 33 2.84 2.75 4.28
C HIS A 33 3.20 2.77 5.76
N LYS A 34 3.70 3.92 6.23
CA LYS A 34 4.02 4.14 7.64
C LYS A 34 2.77 4.54 8.42
N ILE A 35 2.59 3.93 9.58
CA ILE A 35 1.60 4.31 10.59
C ILE A 35 2.35 4.80 11.83
N ASP A 36 2.21 6.09 12.12
CA ASP A 36 2.76 6.73 13.32
C ASP A 36 1.77 6.70 14.48
N CYS A 37 2.27 6.92 15.71
CA CYS A 37 1.49 6.86 16.94
C CYS A 37 0.75 5.53 17.11
N TYR A 38 1.44 4.40 16.89
CA TYR A 38 0.83 3.07 16.90
C TYR A 38 0.11 2.76 18.21
N SER A 39 0.69 3.14 19.36
CA SER A 39 0.10 3.00 20.68
C SER A 39 -1.35 3.52 20.76
N LYS A 40 -1.58 4.75 20.27
CA LYS A 40 -2.92 5.37 20.23
C LYS A 40 -3.87 4.65 19.29
N LEU A 41 -3.37 4.19 18.14
CA LEU A 41 -4.16 3.43 17.19
C LEU A 41 -4.63 2.11 17.81
N ASP A 42 -3.74 1.41 18.52
CA ASP A 42 -4.02 0.14 19.16
C ASP A 42 -5.03 0.28 20.31
N GLU A 43 -4.98 1.35 21.09
CA GLU A 43 -6.01 1.68 22.10
C GLU A 43 -7.40 1.88 21.48
N MET A 44 -7.46 2.41 20.26
CA MET A 44 -8.71 2.63 19.51
C MET A 44 -9.19 1.39 18.73
N ALA A 45 -8.47 0.27 18.81
CA ALA A 45 -8.68 -0.91 17.98
C ALA A 45 -9.96 -1.69 18.35
N ILE A 46 -11.07 -1.33 17.72
CA ILE A 46 -12.32 -2.10 17.78
C ILE A 46 -12.43 -3.10 16.61
N PRO A 47 -13.17 -4.21 16.77
CA PRO A 47 -13.33 -5.20 15.70
C PRO A 47 -13.83 -4.57 14.40
N ARG A 48 -13.27 -4.99 13.26
CA ARG A 48 -13.62 -4.52 11.89
C ARG A 48 -13.28 -3.06 11.58
N TRP A 49 -12.80 -2.28 12.56
CA TRP A 49 -12.23 -0.96 12.29
C TRP A 49 -10.89 -1.11 11.56
N ARG A 50 -10.58 -0.13 10.71
CA ARG A 50 -9.39 -0.19 9.85
C ARG A 50 -8.81 1.17 9.52
N VAL A 51 -7.51 1.19 9.30
CA VAL A 51 -6.79 2.30 8.69
C VAL A 51 -6.55 2.00 7.22
N LYS A 52 -6.67 3.01 6.37
CA LYS A 52 -6.40 2.88 4.93
C LYS A 52 -5.09 3.55 4.59
N SER A 53 -4.28 2.91 3.74
CA SER A 53 -3.12 3.58 3.15
C SER A 53 -3.54 4.67 2.15
N ALA A 54 -2.59 5.50 1.73
CA ALA A 54 -2.75 6.23 0.48
C ALA A 54 -2.86 5.24 -0.70
N PRO A 55 -3.61 5.58 -1.76
CA PRO A 55 -3.61 4.78 -2.97
C PRO A 55 -2.21 4.79 -3.62
N PHE A 56 -1.83 3.68 -4.24
CA PHE A 56 -0.57 3.54 -4.97
C PHE A 56 -0.78 2.79 -6.28
N ARG A 57 0.07 3.04 -7.27
CA ARG A 57 -0.08 2.46 -8.61
C ARG A 57 0.98 1.39 -8.84
N ALA A 58 0.55 0.20 -9.20
CA ALA A 58 1.43 -0.93 -9.53
C ALA A 58 0.71 -1.85 -10.53
N GLY A 59 1.46 -2.41 -11.49
CA GLY A 59 0.89 -3.35 -12.46
C GLY A 59 -0.29 -2.82 -13.29
N GLY A 60 -0.39 -1.49 -13.48
CA GLY A 60 -1.48 -0.84 -14.24
C GLY A 60 -2.77 -0.62 -13.46
N HIS A 61 -2.78 -0.87 -12.15
CA HIS A 61 -3.95 -0.68 -11.29
C HIS A 61 -3.62 0.25 -10.12
N GLU A 62 -4.66 0.89 -9.58
CA GLU A 62 -4.58 1.63 -8.32
C GLU A 62 -5.02 0.73 -7.16
N TRP A 63 -4.13 0.59 -6.19
CA TRP A 63 -4.26 -0.28 -5.04
C TRP A 63 -4.30 0.52 -3.75
N GLN A 64 -4.87 -0.07 -2.70
CA GLN A 64 -4.87 0.48 -1.36
C GLN A 64 -4.76 -0.67 -0.34
N LEU A 65 -4.03 -0.44 0.76
CA LEU A 65 -3.97 -1.36 1.89
C LEU A 65 -5.03 -0.98 2.93
N LEU A 66 -5.65 -2.00 3.51
CA LEU A 66 -6.56 -1.89 4.65
C LEU A 66 -5.96 -2.62 5.84
N TYR A 67 -5.58 -1.89 6.89
CA TYR A 67 -5.00 -2.41 8.11
C TYR A 67 -6.04 -2.57 9.22
N TYR A 68 -6.18 -3.78 9.76
CA TYR A 68 -7.13 -4.15 10.80
C TYR A 68 -6.38 -4.54 12.09
N PRO A 69 -6.31 -3.66 13.10
CA PRO A 69 -5.60 -3.96 14.35
C PRO A 69 -6.30 -4.99 15.25
N ASN A 70 -7.54 -5.37 14.95
CA ASN A 70 -8.34 -6.31 15.76
C ASN A 70 -9.22 -7.21 14.88
N GLY A 71 -8.67 -7.66 13.75
CA GLY A 71 -9.34 -8.51 12.79
C GLY A 71 -10.43 -7.82 11.96
N ASP A 72 -10.79 -8.45 10.83
CA ASP A 72 -11.86 -8.00 9.94
C ASP A 72 -13.20 -8.74 10.19
N ASP A 73 -13.15 -9.86 10.92
CA ASP A 73 -14.28 -10.70 11.31
C ASP A 73 -14.10 -11.31 12.71
N ALA A 74 -15.11 -12.07 13.19
CA ALA A 74 -15.07 -12.68 14.52
C ALA A 74 -13.98 -13.76 14.68
N PRO A 75 -13.74 -14.66 13.70
CA PRO A 75 -12.64 -15.62 13.76
C PRO A 75 -11.25 -15.00 13.92
N ARG A 76 -11.02 -13.80 13.34
CA ARG A 76 -9.73 -13.10 13.41
C ARG A 76 -9.64 -12.06 14.53
N LYS A 77 -10.56 -12.09 15.50
CA LYS A 77 -10.49 -11.19 16.66
C LYS A 77 -9.17 -11.37 17.41
N GLY A 78 -8.52 -10.27 17.77
CA GLY A 78 -7.19 -10.29 18.41
C GLY A 78 -6.03 -10.55 17.45
N ARG A 79 -6.29 -10.64 16.14
CA ARG A 79 -5.25 -10.76 15.12
C ARG A 79 -5.12 -9.48 14.32
N ILE A 80 -3.91 -9.22 13.85
CA ILE A 80 -3.61 -8.12 12.95
C ILE A 80 -3.82 -8.63 11.52
N CYS A 81 -4.74 -8.00 10.81
CA CYS A 81 -5.04 -8.38 9.44
C CYS A 81 -4.78 -7.24 8.45
N VAL A 82 -4.31 -7.58 7.26
CA VAL A 82 -4.10 -6.61 6.18
C VAL A 82 -4.76 -7.12 4.91
N ASP A 83 -5.56 -6.28 4.27
CA ASP A 83 -6.20 -6.59 2.99
C ASP A 83 -5.68 -5.65 1.90
N LEU A 84 -5.48 -6.19 0.70
CA LEU A 84 -5.15 -5.44 -0.49
C LEU A 84 -6.44 -5.25 -1.31
N VAL A 85 -6.72 -4.00 -1.70
CA VAL A 85 -7.93 -3.67 -2.46
C VAL A 85 -7.62 -2.83 -3.68
N ILE A 86 -8.40 -3.01 -4.74
CA ILE A 86 -8.39 -2.11 -5.90
C ILE A 86 -9.28 -0.93 -5.60
N THR A 87 -8.74 0.29 -5.66
CA THR A 87 -9.54 1.52 -5.61
C THR A 87 -10.11 1.77 -7.01
N HIS A 88 -11.40 2.12 -7.08
CA HIS A 88 -12.10 2.22 -8.36
C HIS A 88 -11.40 3.15 -9.34
N ASP A 89 -10.83 2.57 -10.39
CA ASP A 89 -10.21 3.26 -11.51
C ASP A 89 -11.32 3.90 -12.38
N ARG A 90 -11.87 5.04 -11.95
CA ARG A 90 -13.02 5.68 -12.62
C ARG A 90 -12.71 6.13 -14.05
N TRP A 91 -11.44 6.39 -14.36
CA TRP A 91 -11.02 6.85 -15.69
C TRP A 91 -10.82 5.71 -16.71
N TRP A 92 -10.28 4.55 -16.29
CA TRP A 92 -9.97 3.42 -17.18
C TRP A 92 -11.22 2.63 -17.58
N ASN A 93 -12.17 2.48 -16.66
CA ASN A 93 -13.45 1.80 -16.91
C ASN A 93 -14.30 2.45 -18.01
N ARG A 94 -14.05 3.74 -18.30
CA ARG A 94 -14.84 4.52 -19.27
C ARG A 94 -14.25 4.51 -20.68
N LEU A 95 -12.93 4.33 -20.80
CA LEU A 95 -12.22 4.36 -22.09
C LEU A 95 -11.91 2.98 -22.66
N PHE A 96 -11.78 1.95 -21.81
CA PHE A 96 -11.30 0.65 -22.24
C PHE A 96 -12.23 -0.49 -21.78
N SER A 97 -13.39 -0.60 -22.43
CA SER A 97 -14.33 -1.71 -22.25
C SER A 97 -13.81 -3.09 -22.72
N GLY A 98 -12.54 -3.16 -23.17
CA GLY A 98 -11.88 -4.38 -23.65
C GLY A 98 -10.73 -4.91 -22.77
N PHE A 99 -10.41 -4.27 -21.64
CA PHE A 99 -9.39 -4.79 -20.71
C PHE A 99 -9.94 -5.98 -19.89
N PRO A 100 -9.07 -6.94 -19.51
CA PRO A 100 -9.49 -8.15 -18.81
C PRO A 100 -10.30 -7.83 -17.56
N LEU A 101 -11.39 -8.57 -17.37
CA LEU A 101 -12.39 -8.40 -16.31
C LEU A 101 -11.85 -8.60 -14.88
N GLY A 102 -10.56 -8.93 -14.74
CA GLY A 102 -9.84 -8.95 -13.48
C GLY A 102 -8.33 -9.10 -13.63
N VAL A 103 -7.63 -8.79 -12.54
CA VAL A 103 -6.17 -8.89 -12.42
C VAL A 103 -5.82 -10.02 -11.45
N THR A 104 -4.92 -10.91 -11.86
CA THR A 104 -4.39 -11.97 -10.99
C THR A 104 -3.02 -11.57 -10.49
N VAL A 105 -2.86 -11.53 -9.16
CA VAL A 105 -1.62 -11.11 -8.49
C VAL A 105 -1.23 -12.13 -7.43
N ALA A 106 0.07 -12.22 -7.17
CA ALA A 106 0.62 -12.79 -5.94
C ALA A 106 1.35 -11.66 -5.22
N TYR A 107 1.37 -11.63 -3.91
CA TYR A 107 2.06 -10.57 -3.18
C TYR A 107 2.43 -11.02 -1.77
N LYS A 108 3.40 -10.33 -1.18
CA LYS A 108 3.81 -10.50 0.22
C LYS A 108 3.53 -9.19 0.95
N ILE A 109 2.81 -9.27 2.07
CA ILE A 109 2.64 -8.16 3.01
C ILE A 109 3.57 -8.40 4.19
N SER A 110 4.24 -7.33 4.62
CA SER A 110 5.13 -7.34 5.79
C SER A 110 4.78 -6.18 6.71
N ILE A 111 4.79 -6.40 8.02
CA ILE A 111 4.72 -5.38 9.06
C ILE A 111 6.11 -5.28 9.66
N LEU A 112 6.75 -4.13 9.44
CA LEU A 112 8.06 -3.79 9.98
C LEU A 112 7.87 -2.97 11.26
N VAL A 113 8.51 -3.41 12.34
CA VAL A 113 8.44 -2.75 13.65
C VAL A 113 9.65 -1.86 13.84
N GLY A 114 9.41 -0.61 14.25
CA GLY A 114 10.47 0.35 14.55
C GLY A 114 11.36 0.67 13.34
N ASP A 115 12.65 0.40 13.47
CA ASP A 115 13.67 0.58 12.43
C ASP A 115 13.68 -0.54 11.37
N GLY A 116 12.79 -1.54 11.51
CA GLY A 116 12.66 -2.66 10.58
C GLY A 116 13.47 -3.90 10.97
N ASN A 117 14.04 -3.94 12.18
CA ASN A 117 14.75 -5.13 12.68
C ASN A 117 13.81 -6.33 12.95
N GLN A 118 12.53 -6.08 13.21
CA GLN A 118 11.51 -7.11 13.31
C GLN A 118 10.50 -6.99 12.16
N GLU A 119 10.24 -8.12 11.52
CA GLU A 119 9.32 -8.26 10.41
C GLU A 119 8.35 -9.41 10.68
N PHE A 120 7.06 -9.12 10.59
CA PHE A 120 6.01 -10.13 10.48
C PHE A 120 5.49 -10.12 9.06
N SER A 121 5.36 -11.27 8.42
CA SER A 121 4.96 -11.28 7.02
C SER A 121 4.09 -12.46 6.63
N CYS A 122 3.27 -12.24 5.62
CA CYS A 122 2.37 -13.23 5.06
C CYS A 122 2.31 -13.06 3.53
N SER A 123 2.29 -14.18 2.81
CA SER A 123 2.19 -14.17 1.34
C SER A 123 0.80 -14.63 0.92
N HIS A 124 0.29 -14.03 -0.15
CA HIS A 124 -1.01 -14.37 -0.72
C HIS A 124 -0.94 -14.58 -2.22
N GLY A 125 -1.78 -15.50 -2.69
CA GLY A 125 -2.06 -15.69 -4.10
C GLY A 125 -1.47 -16.96 -4.71
N PRO A 126 -1.63 -17.13 -6.03
CA PRO A 126 -2.25 -16.18 -6.96
C PRO A 126 -3.75 -15.97 -6.68
N ILE A 127 -4.20 -14.72 -6.59
CA ILE A 127 -5.60 -14.34 -6.37
C ILE A 127 -6.09 -13.41 -7.47
N CYS A 128 -7.33 -13.59 -7.92
CA CYS A 128 -7.93 -12.83 -9.00
C CYS A 128 -8.91 -11.78 -8.46
N PHE A 129 -8.62 -10.52 -8.73
CA PHE A 129 -9.49 -9.37 -8.47
C PHE A 129 -10.33 -9.10 -9.71
N ILE A 130 -11.59 -9.54 -9.72
CA ILE A 130 -12.54 -9.22 -10.78
C ILE A 130 -13.45 -8.06 -10.38
N ARG A 131 -14.14 -7.42 -11.34
CA ARG A 131 -15.11 -6.33 -11.09
C ARG A 131 -16.08 -6.55 -9.92
N ARG A 132 -16.39 -7.80 -9.58
CA ARG A 132 -17.32 -8.20 -8.52
C ARG A 132 -16.65 -8.34 -7.13
N TYR A 133 -15.32 -8.46 -7.08
CA TYR A 133 -14.51 -8.62 -5.88
C TYR A 133 -13.30 -7.67 -5.93
N LEU A 134 -13.43 -6.52 -5.28
CA LEU A 134 -12.38 -5.49 -5.22
C LEU A 134 -11.33 -5.74 -4.13
N ARG A 135 -11.38 -6.89 -3.46
CA ARG A 135 -10.62 -7.21 -2.25
C ARG A 135 -10.08 -8.64 -2.32
N ALA A 136 -8.86 -8.87 -1.85
CA ALA A 136 -8.29 -10.21 -1.75
C ALA A 136 -8.87 -10.99 -0.55
N GLY A 137 -9.30 -10.27 0.49
CA GLY A 137 -9.61 -10.84 1.79
C GLY A 137 -8.47 -10.55 2.76
N ALA A 138 -8.81 -10.24 4.01
CA ALA A 138 -7.80 -9.84 4.98
C ALA A 138 -6.88 -11.02 5.33
N LEU A 139 -5.59 -10.82 5.07
CA LEU A 139 -4.55 -11.73 5.50
C LEU A 139 -4.31 -11.58 6.98
N ASP A 140 -4.37 -12.68 7.70
CA ASP A 140 -3.84 -12.78 9.05
C ASP A 140 -2.30 -12.74 8.98
N VAL A 141 -1.70 -11.69 9.54
CA VAL A 141 -0.24 -11.47 9.48
C VAL A 141 0.45 -11.88 10.77
N VAL A 142 -0.13 -11.51 11.91
CA VAL A 142 0.47 -11.71 13.24
C VAL A 142 -0.59 -11.57 14.33
N ALA A 143 -0.40 -12.23 15.47
CA ALA A 143 -1.25 -12.00 16.63
C ALA A 143 -1.00 -10.61 17.24
N ALA A 144 -2.03 -9.95 17.77
CA ALA A 144 -1.90 -8.58 18.26
C ALA A 144 -0.93 -8.48 19.45
N GLU A 145 -0.91 -9.48 20.32
CA GLU A 145 0.01 -9.60 21.46
C GLU A 145 1.47 -9.78 21.05
N GLU A 146 1.74 -10.50 19.97
CA GLU A 146 3.08 -10.68 19.43
C GLU A 146 3.59 -9.34 18.87
N LEU A 147 2.75 -8.62 18.12
CA LEU A 147 3.09 -7.30 17.61
C LEU A 147 3.27 -6.29 18.76
N ARG A 148 2.44 -6.33 19.81
CA ARG A 148 2.61 -5.47 20.99
C ARG A 148 3.91 -5.76 21.75
N SER A 149 4.26 -7.04 21.88
CA SER A 149 5.51 -7.46 22.53
C SER A 149 6.72 -6.97 21.74
N ALA A 150 6.66 -7.08 20.41
CA ALA A 150 7.63 -6.48 19.50
C ALA A 150 7.74 -4.96 19.69
N MET A 151 6.61 -4.26 19.71
CA MET A 151 6.54 -2.81 19.92
C MET A 151 7.13 -2.38 21.27
N ALA A 152 6.97 -3.18 22.33
CA ALA A 152 7.54 -2.89 23.65
C ALA A 152 9.08 -2.93 23.67
N SER A 153 9.71 -3.61 22.72
CA SER A 153 11.17 -3.70 22.61
C SER A 153 11.81 -2.56 21.80
N THR A 154 11.01 -1.80 21.05
CA THR A 154 11.50 -0.70 20.21
C THR A 154 11.30 0.66 20.89
N LYS A 155 12.15 1.63 20.52
CA LYS A 155 12.03 3.03 20.94
C LYS A 155 11.07 3.84 20.07
N SER A 156 10.63 3.29 18.94
CA SER A 156 9.78 3.99 17.97
C SER A 156 8.33 3.52 18.08
N ASP A 157 7.41 4.47 18.18
CA ASP A 157 5.96 4.21 18.20
C ASP A 157 5.36 4.22 16.78
N SER A 158 6.00 3.51 15.87
CA SER A 158 5.57 3.44 14.46
C SER A 158 5.77 2.05 13.88
N ILE A 159 4.85 1.65 13.00
CA ILE A 159 4.97 0.46 12.16
C ILE A 159 4.98 0.86 10.69
N VAL A 160 5.59 0.03 9.83
CA VAL A 160 5.54 0.20 8.39
C VAL A 160 4.93 -1.04 7.75
N LEU A 161 3.84 -0.85 7.01
CA LEU A 161 3.29 -1.86 6.12
C LEU A 161 4.06 -1.82 4.81
N ARG A 162 4.65 -2.94 4.44
CA ARG A 162 5.38 -3.12 3.18
C ARG A 162 4.64 -4.13 2.32
N ILE A 163 4.44 -3.80 1.06
CA ILE A 163 4.02 -4.75 0.03
C ILE A 163 5.05 -4.74 -1.11
N ASN A 164 5.34 -5.92 -1.64
CA ASN A 164 6.19 -6.05 -2.82
C ASN A 164 5.32 -5.97 -4.09
N ASP A 165 5.56 -4.94 -4.89
CA ASP A 165 4.83 -4.58 -6.10
C ASP A 165 5.27 -5.38 -7.34
N GLU A 166 6.45 -6.02 -7.31
CA GLU A 166 6.99 -6.82 -8.43
C GLU A 166 6.04 -7.93 -8.89
N HIS A 167 5.25 -8.45 -7.96
CA HIS A 167 4.28 -9.53 -8.20
C HIS A 167 2.82 -9.04 -8.34
N LEU A 168 2.59 -7.73 -8.25
CA LEU A 168 1.30 -7.09 -8.56
C LEU A 168 1.07 -6.91 -10.07
N SER A 169 1.93 -7.49 -10.91
CA SER A 169 1.81 -7.46 -12.36
C SER A 169 0.78 -8.48 -12.88
N MET A 170 0.13 -8.15 -14.01
CA MET A 170 -0.79 -9.06 -14.71
C MET A 170 -0.10 -10.38 -15.02
N CYS A 171 -0.50 -11.46 -14.35
CA CYS A 171 -0.36 -12.78 -14.95
C CYS A 171 -1.32 -12.86 -16.14
N ALA A 172 -0.82 -12.67 -17.36
CA ALA A 172 -1.54 -12.96 -18.60
C ALA A 172 -1.73 -14.48 -18.76
N LYS A 173 -2.39 -15.13 -17.80
CA LYS A 173 -2.89 -16.48 -17.98
C LYS A 173 -4.32 -16.33 -18.44
N HIS A 174 -4.53 -16.59 -19.73
CA HIS A 174 -5.85 -16.92 -20.27
C HIS A 174 -6.45 -18.02 -19.39
N VAL A 175 -7.26 -17.65 -18.40
CA VAL A 175 -8.13 -18.61 -17.73
C VAL A 175 -9.28 -18.83 -18.70
N ALA A 176 -9.11 -19.83 -19.58
CA ALA A 176 -10.21 -20.34 -20.38
C ALA A 176 -11.38 -20.66 -19.43
N PRO A 177 -12.61 -20.22 -19.73
CA PRO A 177 -13.75 -20.51 -18.87
C PRO A 177 -13.89 -22.02 -18.77
N LYS A 178 -13.78 -22.57 -17.55
CA LYS A 178 -14.20 -23.95 -17.30
C LYS A 178 -15.68 -24.02 -17.64
N HIS A 179 -16.02 -24.66 -18.76
CA HIS A 179 -17.39 -25.05 -19.05
C HIS A 179 -17.90 -25.83 -17.84
N ARG A 180 -18.90 -25.23 -17.18
CA ARG A 180 -19.75 -25.89 -16.19
C ARG A 180 -20.39 -27.07 -16.90
N ARG A 181 -19.88 -28.30 -16.68
CA ARG A 181 -20.62 -29.50 -17.07
C ARG A 181 -21.87 -29.55 -16.20
N HIS A 182 -22.98 -29.48 -16.91
CA HIS A 182 -24.34 -29.63 -16.44
C HIS A 182 -24.50 -31.03 -15.82
N LEU A 183 -25.33 -31.08 -14.79
CA LEU A 183 -26.07 -32.21 -14.22
C LEU A 183 -25.88 -33.59 -14.88
N ASP A 184 -25.55 -34.58 -14.06
CA ASP A 184 -26.19 -35.90 -14.12
C ASP A 184 -26.55 -36.32 -12.68
N CYS A 185 -27.81 -36.09 -12.33
CA CYS A 185 -28.49 -36.90 -11.32
C CYS A 185 -28.93 -38.18 -12.03
N ALA A 186 -28.39 -39.32 -11.62
CA ALA A 186 -28.97 -40.62 -11.96
C ALA A 186 -29.74 -41.13 -10.72
N CYS A 187 -30.97 -41.56 -10.97
CA CYS A 187 -31.88 -42.20 -10.02
C CYS A 187 -31.31 -43.49 -9.45
#